data_AF-A0A0J6SYY0-F1
#
_entry.id   AF-A0A0J6SYY0-F1
#
_cell.length_a   1.000
_cell.length_b   1.000
_cell.length_c   1.000
_cell.angle_alpha   90.00
_cell.angle_beta   90.00
_cell.angle_gamma   90.00
#
_symmetry.space_group_name_H-M   'P 1'
#
loop_
_entity.id
_entity.type
_entity.pdbx_description
1 polymer ?
#
loop_
_entity_poly.entity_id
_entity_poly.type
_entity_poly.pdbx_seq_one_letter_code
_entity_poly.pdbx_strand_id
1 'polypeptide(L)' 'MTALPRQGDGFAGRADDVYESLIRAHQSLSDEESAALNARLVLILAHEVGDPEVLAQAIALARRSLRLDGAEPAQP' A
#
# COMPACT_ATOMS: atom_id res chain seq x y z
N MET A 1 12.59 -0.26 -25.11
CA MET A 1 13.16 -0.08 -23.76
C MET A 1 12.25 -0.85 -22.80
N THR A 2 12.58 -2.11 -22.56
CA THR A 2 11.72 -3.06 -21.83
C THR A 2 11.85 -2.77 -20.34
N ALA A 3 10.84 -2.13 -19.75
CA ALA A 3 10.71 -2.08 -18.31
C ALA A 3 10.39 -3.51 -17.83
N LEU A 4 11.41 -4.20 -17.31
CA LEU A 4 11.26 -5.47 -16.63
C LEU A 4 10.22 -5.31 -15.50
N PRO A 5 9.33 -6.29 -15.28
CA PRO A 5 8.45 -6.23 -14.13
C PRO A 5 9.33 -6.20 -12.89
N ARG A 6 9.10 -5.25 -11.97
CA ARG A 6 9.70 -5.29 -10.63
C ARG A 6 9.07 -6.48 -9.89
N GLN A 7 9.50 -7.69 -10.22
CA GLN A 7 9.34 -8.89 -9.40
C GLN A 7 10.63 -9.08 -8.60
N GLY A 8 11.02 -8.03 -7.88
CA GLY A 8 11.76 -8.22 -6.64
C GLY A 8 10.73 -8.59 -5.58
N ASP A 9 11.12 -9.36 -4.59
CA ASP A 9 10.37 -9.77 -3.39
C ASP A 9 9.70 -8.63 -2.58
N GLY A 10 9.68 -7.39 -3.09
CA GLY A 10 9.00 -6.18 -2.58
C GLY A 10 9.62 -5.63 -1.30
N PHE A 11 9.95 -6.54 -0.40
CA PHE A 11 10.41 -6.34 0.96
C PHE A 11 11.66 -7.15 1.28
N ALA A 12 12.34 -7.78 0.31
CA ALA A 12 13.58 -8.52 0.57
C ALA A 12 13.45 -9.61 1.66
N GLY A 13 12.28 -10.27 1.74
CA GLY A 13 11.97 -11.23 2.82
C GLY A 13 11.64 -10.61 4.18
N ARG A 14 11.57 -9.28 4.27
CA ARG A 14 11.27 -8.50 5.50
C ARG A 14 9.84 -7.94 5.53
N ALA A 15 8.91 -8.63 4.87
CA ALA A 15 7.51 -8.20 4.85
C ALA A 15 6.96 -8.03 6.28
N ASP A 16 7.28 -8.98 7.17
CA ASP A 16 6.83 -8.97 8.57
C ASP A 16 7.30 -7.72 9.33
N ASP A 17 8.59 -7.36 9.22
CA ASP A 17 9.13 -6.15 9.87
C ASP A 17 8.41 -4.88 9.40
N VAL A 18 8.08 -4.81 8.11
CA VAL A 18 7.41 -3.66 7.52
C VAL A 18 5.95 -3.60 7.99
N TYR A 19 5.25 -4.73 7.97
CA TYR A 19 3.90 -4.81 8.53
C TYR A 19 3.88 -4.45 10.02
N GLU A 20 4.81 -4.97 10.80
CA GLU A 20 4.92 -4.64 12.22
C GLU A 20 5.15 -3.14 12.43
N SER A 21 6.03 -2.53 11.64
CA SER A 21 6.31 -1.09 11.72
C SER A 21 5.06 -0.26 11.43
N LEU A 22 4.27 -0.65 10.43
CA LEU A 22 3.00 0.01 10.12
C LEU A 22 2.01 -0.14 11.27
N ILE A 23 1.80 -1.35 11.79
CA ILE A 23 0.89 -1.58 12.91
C ILE A 23 1.31 -0.76 14.13
N ARG A 24 2.61 -0.75 14.47
CA ARG A 24 3.15 0.05 15.57
C ARG A 24 2.94 1.55 15.36
N ALA A 25 3.04 2.04 14.14
CA ALA A 25 2.80 3.46 13.84
C ALA A 25 1.35 3.91 14.11
N HIS A 26 0.39 2.98 14.06
CA HIS A 26 -1.02 3.25 14.38
C HIS A 26 -1.39 3.02 15.85
N GLN A 27 -0.49 2.45 16.66
CA GLN A 27 -0.79 2.19 18.07
C GLN A 27 -1.05 3.51 18.80
N SER A 28 -2.10 3.52 19.63
CA SER A 28 -2.51 4.67 20.44
C SER A 28 -3.04 5.88 19.68
N LEU A 29 -3.30 5.77 18.36
CA LEU A 29 -3.98 6.80 17.57
C LEU A 29 -5.49 6.58 17.55
N SER A 30 -6.27 7.67 17.50
CA SER A 30 -7.70 7.60 17.14
C SER A 30 -7.88 7.20 15.67
N ASP A 31 -9.10 6.87 15.28
CA ASP A 31 -9.42 6.56 13.87
C ASP A 31 -9.13 7.75 12.95
N GLU A 32 -9.42 8.98 13.40
CA GLU A 32 -9.12 10.20 12.65
C GLU A 32 -7.60 10.44 12.53
N GLU A 33 -6.85 10.23 13.61
CA GLU A 33 -5.40 10.36 13.61
C GLU A 33 -4.73 9.29 12.73
N SER A 34 -5.24 8.07 12.78
CA SER A 34 -4.84 6.93 11.95
C SER A 34 -5.08 7.22 10.46
N ALA A 35 -6.23 7.78 10.11
CA ALA A 35 -6.53 8.21 8.74
C ALA A 35 -5.61 9.35 8.29
N ALA A 36 -5.33 10.32 9.17
CA ALA A 36 -4.40 11.41 8.88
C ALA A 36 -2.96 10.93 8.69
N LEU A 37 -2.51 9.95 9.49
CA LEU A 37 -1.22 9.29 9.34
C LEU A 37 -1.12 8.61 7.96
N ASN A 38 -2.13 7.83 7.58
CA ASN A 38 -2.17 7.16 6.28
C ASN A 38 -2.13 8.15 5.11
N ALA A 39 -2.91 9.23 5.16
CA ALA A 39 -2.88 10.25 4.12
C ALA A 39 -1.49 10.88 3.96
N ARG A 40 -0.81 11.21 5.07
CA ARG A 40 0.56 11.76 5.05
C ARG A 40 1.56 10.75 4.52
N LEU A 41 1.48 9.50 4.95
CA LEU A 41 2.37 8.42 4.50
C LEU A 41 2.26 8.22 2.99
N VAL A 42 1.04 8.19 2.45
CA VAL A 42 0.79 8.09 1.00
C VAL A 42 1.46 9.24 0.24
N LEU A 43 1.33 10.48 0.72
CA LEU A 43 1.94 11.64 0.07
C LEU A 43 3.48 11.59 0.10
N ILE A 44 4.06 11.19 1.24
CA ILE A 44 5.51 11.03 1.38
C ILE A 44 6.00 9.94 0.42
N LEU A 45 5.36 8.76 0.41
CA LEU A 45 5.74 7.67 -0.49
C LEU A 45 5.56 8.04 -1.97
N ALA A 46 4.52 8.79 -2.32
CA ALA A 46 4.33 9.27 -3.67
C ALA A 46 5.47 10.22 -4.11
N HIS A 47 5.94 11.07 -3.19
CA HIS A 47 7.12 11.91 -3.42
C HIS A 47 8.39 11.06 -3.59
N GLU A 48 8.63 10.07 -2.71
CA GLU A 48 9.80 9.18 -2.79
C GLU A 48 9.83 8.32 -4.07
N VAL A 49 8.66 7.94 -4.61
CA VAL A 49 8.57 7.22 -5.88
C VAL A 49 8.96 8.12 -7.06
N GLY A 50 8.60 9.40 -7.05
CA GLY A 50 9.02 10.42 -8.02
C GLY A 50 8.48 10.28 -9.46
N ASP A 51 7.92 9.12 -9.84
CA ASP A 51 7.41 8.83 -11.18
C ASP A 51 5.86 8.83 -11.22
N PRO A 52 5.23 9.78 -11.94
CA PRO A 52 3.77 9.85 -12.09
C PRO A 52 3.12 8.60 -12.70
N GLU A 53 3.79 7.91 -13.62
CA GLU A 53 3.25 6.70 -14.27
C GLU A 53 3.23 5.52 -13.30
N VAL A 54 4.26 5.40 -12.46
CA VAL A 54 4.30 4.39 -11.39
C VAL A 54 3.19 4.67 -10.37
N LEU A 55 2.98 5.94 -10.01
CA LEU A 55 1.91 6.33 -9.10
C LEU A 55 0.52 6.02 -9.68
N ALA A 56 0.30 6.32 -10.96
CA ALA A 56 -0.96 6.02 -11.65
C ALA A 56 -1.27 4.51 -11.66
N GLN A 57 -0.26 3.68 -11.92
CA GLN A 57 -0.38 2.21 -11.87
C GLN A 57 -0.69 1.71 -10.45
N ALA A 58 -0.02 2.24 -9.43
CA ALA A 58 -0.27 1.89 -8.04
C ALA A 58 -1.71 2.24 -7.61
N ILE A 59 -2.21 3.42 -8.00
CA ILE A 59 -3.60 3.83 -7.74
C ILE A 59 -4.59 2.89 -8.44
N ALA A 60 -4.34 2.52 -9.70
CA ALA A 60 -5.18 1.59 -10.43
C ALA A 60 -5.22 0.20 -9.77
N LEU A 61 -4.08 -0.27 -9.26
CA LEU A 61 -3.98 -1.54 -8.53
C LEU A 61 -4.75 -1.49 -7.20
N ALA A 62 -4.58 -0.44 -6.39
CA ALA A 62 -5.31 -0.26 -5.14
C ALA A 62 -6.84 -0.20 -5.37
N ARG A 63 -7.28 0.48 -6.43
CA ARG A 63 -8.71 0.50 -6.82
C ARG A 63 -9.23 -0.87 -7.28
N ARG A 64 -8.37 -1.73 -7.79
CA ARG A 64 -8.72 -3.10 -8.16
C ARG A 64 -8.80 -4.00 -6.92
N SER A 65 -7.88 -3.89 -5.96
CA SER A 65 -7.89 -4.72 -4.75
C SER A 65 -9.16 -4.53 -3.92
N LEU A 66 -9.63 -3.29 -3.76
CA LEU A 66 -10.89 -3.00 -3.05
C LEU A 66 -12.11 -3.71 -3.64
N ARG A 67 -12.11 -4.00 -4.96
CA ARG A 67 -13.18 -4.76 -5.62
C ARG A 67 -13.06 -6.27 -5.39
N LEU A 68 -11.86 -6.76 -5.08
CA LEU A 68 -11.61 -8.16 -4.76
C LEU A 68 -11.92 -8.44 -3.28
N ASP A 69 -11.60 -7.50 -2.39
CA ASP A 69 -11.86 -7.63 -0.94
C ASP A 69 -13.37 -7.60 -0.61
N GLY A 70 -14.19 -6.95 -1.45
CA GLY A 70 -15.65 -6.91 -1.32
C GLY A 70 -16.40 -8.07 -1.98
N ALA A 71 -15.70 -8.98 -2.67
CA ALA A 71 -16.28 -10.16 -3.29
C ALA A 71 -16.07 -11.37 -2.38
N GLU A 72 -16.80 -11.45 -1.27
CA GLU A 72 -16.91 -12.73 -0.57
C GLU A 72 -17.53 -13.76 -1.53
N PRO A 73 -16.87 -14.91 -1.79
CA PRO A 73 -17.58 -16.02 -2.39
C PRO A 73 -18.68 -16.41 -1.39
N ALA A 74 -19.94 -16.27 -1.82
CA ALA A 74 -21.08 -16.78 -1.09
C ALA A 74 -20.77 -18.23 -0.71
N GLN A 75 -20.51 -18.45 0.58
CA GLN A 75 -20.26 -19.78 1.11
C GLN A 75 -21.55 -20.58 0.92
N PRO A 76 -21.48 -21.78 0.31
CA PRO A 76 -22.65 -22.61 0.04
C PRO A 76 -23.34 -23.08 1.33
#